data_AF-A0A9J6H5C4-F1
#
_entry.id   AF-A0A9J6H5C4-F1
#
_cell.length_a   1.000
_cell.length_b   1.000
_cell.length_c   1.000
_cell.angle_alpha   90.00
_cell.angle_beta   90.00
_cell.angle_gamma   90.00
#
_symmetry.space_group_name_H-M   'P 1'
#
loop_
_entity.id
_entity.type
_entity.pdbx_description
1 polymer ?
#
loop_
_entity_poly.entity_id
_entity_poly.type
_entity_poly.pdbx_seq_one_letter_code
_entity_poly.pdbx_strand_id
1 'polypeptide(L)' 'MLKILHSFVFEVNHSQRLRDPPLKAWILASADRTVITANCTCTAGQGEACSHIGAMLFAVETAG' A
#
# COMPACT_ATOMS: atom_id res chain seq x y z
N MET A 1 15.63 -10.48 -19.34
CA MET A 1 14.85 -9.22 -19.31
C MET A 1 14.60 -8.87 -17.84
N LEU A 2 15.38 -7.95 -17.27
CA LEU A 2 15.22 -7.54 -15.88
C LEU A 2 14.07 -6.53 -15.81
N LYS A 3 12.93 -6.89 -15.19
CA LYS A 3 11.85 -5.92 -14.95
C LYS A 3 12.31 -5.02 -13.80
N ILE A 4 12.49 -3.73 -14.07
CA ILE A 4 12.73 -2.73 -13.03
C ILE A 4 11.41 -2.59 -12.24
N LEU A 5 11.50 -2.72 -10.92
CA LEU A 5 10.37 -2.65 -10.01
C LEU A 5 10.55 -1.45 -9.07
N HIS A 6 9.47 -0.73 -8.83
CA HIS A 6 9.38 0.29 -7.79
C HIS A 6 8.62 -0.29 -6.60
N SER A 7 9.20 -0.15 -5.40
CA SER A 7 8.54 -0.49 -4.15
C SER A 7 8.27 0.77 -3.34
N PHE A 8 7.04 0.84 -2.81
CA PHE A 8 6.62 1.91 -1.90
C PHE A 8 6.22 1.27 -0.57
N VAL A 9 6.67 1.83 0.54
CA VAL A 9 6.38 1.32 1.89
C VAL A 9 5.75 2.44 2.71
N PHE A 10 4.71 2.10 3.46
CA PHE A 10 3.89 3.04 4.20
C PHE A 10 3.66 2.54 5.63
N GLU A 11 3.53 3.51 6.54
CA GLU A 11 2.95 3.31 7.85
C GLU A 11 1.55 3.91 7.86
N VAL A 12 0.55 3.11 8.22
CA VAL A 12 -0.86 3.51 8.12
C VAL A 12 -1.57 3.31 9.44
N ASN A 13 -2.24 4.33 9.94
CA ASN A 13 -2.98 4.24 11.20
C ASN A 13 -4.23 3.36 11.06
N HIS A 14 -4.58 2.68 12.14
CA HIS A 14 -5.83 1.96 12.25
C HIS A 14 -7.04 2.91 12.26
N SER A 15 -8.13 2.55 11.57
CA SER A 15 -9.37 3.35 11.61
C SER A 15 -10.13 3.24 12.92
N GLN A 16 -9.98 2.12 13.65
CA GLN A 16 -10.75 1.82 14.87
C GLN A 16 -9.87 1.53 16.11
N ARG A 17 -8.54 1.46 15.96
CA ARG A 17 -7.58 1.12 17.03
C ARG A 17 -6.44 2.15 17.07
N LEU A 18 -6.80 3.41 17.28
CA LEU A 18 -5.90 4.57 17.12
C LEU A 18 -4.66 4.57 18.03
N ARG A 19 -4.66 3.79 19.10
CA ARG A 19 -3.53 3.69 20.05
C ARG A 19 -2.55 2.57 19.69
N ASP A 20 -2.92 1.71 18.77
CA ASP A 20 -2.06 0.62 18.34
C ASP A 20 -0.96 1.16 17.41
N PRO A 21 0.20 0.46 17.34
CA PRO A 21 1.23 0.82 16.37
C PRO A 21 0.69 0.89 14.95
N PRO A 22 1.24 1.76 14.08
CA PRO A 22 0.85 1.82 12.68
C PRO A 22 0.99 0.46 11.97
N LEU A 23 0.04 0.18 11.08
CA LEU A 23 0.07 -0.95 10.18
C LEU A 23 1.19 -0.79 9.15
N LYS A 24 1.72 -1.91 8.67
CA LYS A 24 2.67 -1.92 7.56
C LYS A 24 1.92 -2.18 6.27
N ALA A 25 2.16 -1.33 5.29
CA ALA A 25 1.59 -1.51 3.97
C ALA A 25 2.61 -1.21 2.88
N TRP A 26 2.45 -1.84 1.72
CA TRP A 26 3.38 -1.69 0.62
C TRP A 26 2.69 -1.83 -0.74
N ILE A 27 3.30 -1.23 -1.76
CA ILE A 27 2.91 -1.35 -3.18
C ILE A 27 4.15 -1.77 -3.96
N LEU A 28 3.96 -2.72 -4.87
CA LEU A 28 4.93 -3.10 -5.90
C LEU A 28 4.37 -2.69 -7.27
N ALA A 29 5.11 -1.87 -8.00
CA ALA A 29 4.75 -1.42 -9.34
C ALA A 29 5.91 -1.65 -10.31
N SER A 30 5.61 -1.81 -11.60
CA SER A 30 6.63 -1.78 -12.64
C SER A 30 7.07 -0.35 -12.97
N ALA A 31 8.18 -0.22 -13.70
CA ALA A 31 8.72 1.07 -14.11
C ALA A 31 7.74 1.94 -14.93
N ASP A 32 6.78 1.32 -15.62
CA ASP A 32 5.70 1.99 -16.34
C ASP A 32 4.53 2.42 -15.42
N ARG A 33 4.71 2.31 -14.09
CA ARG A 33 3.74 2.63 -13.03
C ARG A 33 2.53 1.70 -12.99
N THR A 34 2.55 0.58 -13.72
CA THR A 34 1.52 -0.45 -13.56
C THR A 34 1.64 -1.10 -12.18
N VAL A 35 0.56 -1.08 -11.39
CA VAL A 35 0.51 -1.75 -10.08
C VAL A 35 0.52 -3.27 -10.31
N ILE A 36 1.48 -3.96 -9.70
CA ILE A 36 1.63 -5.41 -9.79
C ILE A 36 0.90 -6.08 -8.62
N THR A 37 1.15 -5.60 -7.41
CA THR A 37 0.51 -6.09 -6.18
C THR A 37 0.69 -5.08 -5.05
N ALA A 38 -0.16 -5.14 -4.05
CA ALA A 38 -0.09 -4.32 -2.85
C ALA A 38 -0.67 -5.10 -1.67
N ASN A 39 -0.20 -4.82 -0.45
CA ASN A 39 -0.73 -5.44 0.76
C ASN A 39 -0.70 -4.48 1.95
N CYS A 40 -1.60 -4.70 2.91
CA CYS A 40 -1.65 -4.01 4.19
C CYS A 40 -1.87 -5.04 5.30
N THR A 41 -1.16 -4.93 6.41
CA THR A 41 -1.29 -5.87 7.54
C THR A 41 -2.57 -5.71 8.37
N CYS A 42 -3.56 -4.96 7.88
CA CYS A 42 -4.85 -4.81 8.57
C CYS A 42 -5.73 -6.05 8.34
N THR A 43 -6.71 -6.28 9.20
CA THR A 43 -7.59 -7.46 9.10
C THR A 43 -8.26 -7.60 7.73
N ALA A 44 -8.70 -6.49 7.12
CA ALA A 44 -9.26 -6.51 5.77
C ALA A 44 -8.19 -6.81 4.71
N GLY A 45 -7.00 -6.21 4.83
CA GLY A 45 -5.87 -6.39 3.92
C GLY A 45 -5.34 -7.82 3.90
N GLN A 46 -5.41 -8.52 5.03
CA GLN A 46 -5.07 -9.93 5.11
C GLN A 46 -6.10 -10.85 4.41
N GLY A 47 -7.31 -10.35 4.15
CA GLY A 47 -8.34 -11.06 3.39
C GLY A 47 -8.31 -10.75 1.89
N GLU A 48 -8.08 -9.50 1.51
CA GLU A 48 -7.96 -9.03 0.12
C GLU A 48 -7.48 -7.55 0.07
N ALA A 49 -7.98 -6.73 -0.87
CA ALA A 49 -7.74 -5.30 -0.86
C ALA A 49 -8.50 -4.59 0.28
N CYS A 50 -7.86 -3.58 0.89
CA CYS A 50 -8.49 -2.74 1.92
C CYS A 50 -8.46 -1.25 1.53
N SER A 51 -9.23 -0.42 2.23
CA SER A 51 -9.29 1.02 1.99
C SER A 51 -7.93 1.73 2.17
N HIS A 52 -7.03 1.19 3.00
CA HIS A 52 -5.67 1.70 3.13
C HIS A 52 -4.89 1.61 1.82
N ILE A 53 -5.06 0.53 1.04
CA ILE A 53 -4.42 0.38 -0.27
C ILE A 53 -4.92 1.44 -1.24
N GLY A 54 -6.23 1.66 -1.28
CA GLY A 54 -6.83 2.73 -2.10
C GLY A 54 -6.26 4.12 -1.73
N ALA A 55 -6.15 4.41 -0.44
CA ALA A 55 -5.57 5.67 0.04
C ALA A 55 -4.08 5.81 -0.33
N MET A 56 -3.29 4.75 -0.22
CA MET A 56 -1.88 4.76 -0.62
C MET A 56 -1.70 4.98 -2.12
N LEU A 57 -2.50 4.29 -2.96
CA LEU A 57 -2.48 4.49 -4.41
C LEU A 57 -2.82 5.93 -4.78
N PHE A 58 -3.84 6.50 -4.14
CA PHE A 58 -4.20 7.90 -4.34
C PHE A 58 -3.07 8.86 -3.90
N ALA A 59 -2.41 8.59 -2.77
CA ALA A 59 -1.29 9.40 -2.30
C ALA A 59 -0.09 9.33 -3.25
N VAL A 60 0.21 8.17 -3.83
CA VAL A 60 1.29 8.02 -4.83
C VAL A 60 0.96 8.77 -6.11
N GLU A 61 -0.28 8.65 -6.61
CA GLU A 61 -0.72 9.31 -7.84
C GLU A 61 -0.70 10.84 -7.70
N THR A 62 -1.06 11.37 -6.52
CA THR A 62 -1.17 12.82 -6.28
C THR A 62 0.10 13.47 -5.73
N ALA A 63 1.15 12.70 -5.47
CA ALA A 63 2.45 13.23 -5.02
C ALA A 63 3.30 13.82 -6.16
N GLY A 64 2.79 13.82 -7.40
CA GLY A 64 3.44 14.35 -8.61
C GLY A 64 3.31 15.87 -8.78
#